data_AF-A0ABD3TZY9-F1
#
_entry.id   AF-A0ABD3TZY9-F1
#
_cell.length_a   1.000
_cell.length_b   1.000
_cell.length_c   1.000
_cell.angle_alpha   90.00
_cell.angle_beta   90.00
_cell.angle_gamma   90.00
#
_symmetry.space_group_name_H-M   'P 1'
#
loop_
_entity.id
_entity.type
_entity.pdbx_description
1 polymer ?
#
loop_
_entity_poly.entity_id
_entity_poly.type
_entity_poly.pdbx_seq_one_letter_code
_entity_poly.pdbx_strand_id
1 'polypeptide(L)' 'MKSNETDKSIKNIKYGFIASGSEDAHFPFCLICNAVLSKEELIPNKLKRHVETKHPAVKDKQM' A
#
# COMPACT_ATOMS: atom_id res chain seq x y z
N MET A 1 -1.03 -29.51 -1.55
CA MET A 1 -1.98 -28.55 -0.95
C MET A 1 -1.17 -27.37 -0.44
N LYS A 2 -1.22 -26.21 -1.10
CA LYS A 2 -0.91 -24.89 -0.53
C LYS A 2 -1.31 -23.86 -1.58
N SER A 3 -2.62 -23.73 -1.70
CA SER A 3 -3.24 -22.75 -2.56
C SER A 3 -2.98 -21.36 -1.96
N ASN A 4 -2.32 -20.53 -2.77
CA ASN A 4 -2.58 -19.10 -2.91
C ASN A 4 -2.04 -18.18 -1.81
N GLU A 5 -0.75 -17.84 -1.88
CA GLU A 5 -0.19 -16.65 -1.20
C GLU A 5 -0.60 -15.33 -1.92
N THR A 6 -1.22 -15.42 -3.09
CA THR A 6 -1.50 -14.28 -3.99
C THR A 6 -2.71 -13.42 -3.59
N ASP A 7 -3.53 -13.82 -2.62
CA ASP A 7 -4.78 -13.13 -2.27
C ASP A 7 -4.56 -11.86 -1.41
N LYS A 8 -3.51 -11.83 -0.58
CA LYS A 8 -3.28 -10.72 0.36
C LYS A 8 -2.65 -9.48 -0.31
N SER A 9 -1.99 -9.66 -1.45
CA SER A 9 -1.31 -8.57 -2.19
C SER A 9 -2.27 -7.66 -2.94
N ILE A 10 -3.44 -8.15 -3.38
CA ILE A 10 -4.37 -7.38 -4.23
C ILE A 10 -5.05 -6.23 -3.48
N LYS A 11 -5.29 -6.38 -2.17
CA LYS A 11 -6.05 -5.39 -1.38
C LYS A 11 -5.33 -4.05 -1.20
N ASN A 12 -4.00 -4.03 -1.23
CA ASN A 12 -3.19 -2.82 -1.02
C ASN A 12 -2.97 -2.01 -2.30
N ILE A 13 -3.15 -2.64 -3.48
CA ILE A 13 -3.02 -2.00 -4.79
C ILE A 13 -4.07 -0.91 -4.99
N LYS A 14 -5.23 -1.01 -4.34
CA LYS A 14 -6.33 -0.03 -4.44
C LYS A 14 -5.91 1.41 -4.08
N TYR A 15 -4.85 1.56 -3.27
CA TYR A 15 -4.32 2.87 -2.90
C TYR A 15 -2.98 3.20 -3.58
N GLY A 16 -2.53 2.36 -4.52
CA GLY A 16 -1.21 2.49 -5.15
C GLY A 16 -0.05 2.04 -4.26
N PHE A 17 -0.31 1.11 -3.32
CA PHE A 17 0.74 0.57 -2.45
C PHE A 17 0.93 -0.91 -2.67
N ILE A 18 2.18 -1.34 -2.54
CA ILE A 18 2.54 -2.76 -2.48
C ILE A 18 3.20 -3.05 -1.14
N ALA A 19 3.01 -4.26 -0.62
CA ALA A 19 3.81 -4.74 0.48
C ALA A 19 5.19 -5.13 -0.10
N SER A 20 6.25 -4.51 0.42
CA SER A 20 7.64 -4.79 0.08
C SER A 20 8.35 -5.36 1.30
N GLY A 21 9.03 -6.49 1.13
CA GLY A 21 9.77 -7.17 2.20
C GLY A 21 9.36 -8.63 2.41
N SER A 22 10.08 -9.34 3.28
CA SER A 22 9.88 -10.75 3.61
C SER A 22 8.60 -10.97 4.45
N GLU A 23 8.14 -12.23 4.56
CA GLU A 23 6.90 -12.63 5.27
C GLU A 23 6.72 -11.99 6.66
N ASP A 24 7.80 -11.70 7.38
CA ASP A 24 7.81 -11.09 8.72
C ASP A 24 7.83 -9.54 8.72
N ALA A 25 8.36 -8.96 7.65
CA ALA A 25 8.68 -7.53 7.55
C ALA A 25 8.12 -6.93 6.26
N HIS A 26 6.81 -6.99 6.11
CA HIS A 26 6.10 -6.25 5.08
C HIS A 26 6.09 -4.75 5.42
N PHE A 27 6.69 -3.94 4.56
CA PHE A 27 6.61 -2.47 4.58
C PHE A 27 5.74 -1.99 3.42
N PRO A 28 4.88 -0.97 3.60
CA PRO A 28 4.19 -0.40 2.46
C PRO A 28 5.17 0.39 1.59
N PHE A 29 5.11 0.17 0.28
CA PHE A 29 5.80 0.96 -0.71
C PHE A 29 4.79 1.70 -1.57
N CYS A 30 4.88 3.02 -1.60
CA CYS A 30 4.03 3.86 -2.42
C CYS A 30 4.57 3.90 -3.85
N LEU A 31 3.79 3.45 -4.83
CA LEU A 31 4.17 3.50 -6.25
C LEU A 31 4.04 4.91 -6.85
N ILE A 32 3.37 5.85 -6.17
CA ILE A 32 3.16 7.22 -6.66
C ILE A 32 4.40 8.07 -6.45
N CYS A 33 5.08 7.93 -5.30
CA CYS A 33 6.30 8.68 -4.95
C CYS A 33 7.52 7.81 -4.65
N ASN A 34 7.43 6.50 -4.87
CA ASN A 34 8.50 5.54 -4.59
C ASN A 34 9.00 5.60 -3.13
N ALA A 35 8.11 5.91 -2.19
CA ALA A 35 8.44 6.00 -0.77
C ALA A 35 8.14 4.68 -0.05
N VAL A 36 9.10 4.21 0.75
CA VAL A 36 8.89 3.13 1.74
C VAL A 36 8.35 3.77 3.01
N LEU A 37 7.27 3.22 3.55
CA LEU A 37 6.64 3.65 4.79
C LEU A 37 6.94 2.66 5.94
N SER A 38 6.66 3.07 7.17
CA SER A 38 6.74 2.19 8.34
C SER A 38 5.74 1.04 8.26
N LYS A 39 6.05 -0.11 8.87
CA LYS A 39 5.16 -1.29 8.93
C LYS A 39 3.74 -0.95 9.43
N GLU A 40 3.64 -0.03 10.38
CA GLU A 40 2.37 0.45 10.94
C GLU A 40 1.50 1.23 9.93
N GLU A 41 2.09 1.68 8.83
CA GLU A 41 1.39 2.39 7.75
C GLU A 41 0.67 1.42 6.81
N LEU A 42 0.84 0.09 6.95
CA LEU A 42 0.04 -0.92 6.22
C LEU A 42 -1.45 -0.91 6.62
N ILE A 43 -1.84 -0.08 7.59
CA ILE A 43 -3.23 0.15 7.95
C ILE A 43 -3.90 0.99 6.86
N PRO A 44 -5.05 0.57 6.30
CA PRO A 44 -5.69 1.25 5.16
C PRO A 44 -6.00 2.73 5.40
N ASN A 45 -6.38 3.11 6.62
CA ASN A 45 -6.58 4.53 6.98
C ASN A 45 -5.30 5.36 6.86
N LYS A 46 -4.15 4.77 7.17
CA LYS A 46 -2.85 5.45 7.09
C LYS A 46 -2.36 5.55 5.65
N LEU A 47 -2.51 4.48 4.85
CA LEU A 47 -2.29 4.53 3.39
C LEU A 47 -3.14 5.60 2.71
N LYS A 48 -4.44 5.64 3.05
CA LYS A 48 -5.36 6.66 2.56
C LYS A 48 -4.86 8.06 2.94
N ARG A 49 -4.51 8.29 4.21
CA ARG A 49 -3.99 9.58 4.67
C ARG A 49 -2.68 9.97 3.98
N HIS A 50 -1.79 9.02 3.70
CA HIS A 50 -0.59 9.29 2.91
C HIS A 50 -0.96 9.83 1.53
N VAL A 51 -1.87 9.16 0.81
CA VAL A 51 -2.33 9.64 -0.52
C VAL A 51 -3.02 11.00 -0.39
N GLU A 52 -3.90 11.20 0.58
CA GLU A 52 -4.60 12.48 0.75
C GLU A 52 -3.68 13.66 1.07
N THR A 53 -2.56 13.42 1.76
CA THR A 53 -1.64 14.48 2.20
C THR A 53 -0.45 14.68 1.26
N LYS A 54 0.11 13.60 0.70
CA LYS A 54 1.27 13.63 -0.20
C LYS A 54 0.87 13.68 -1.66
N HIS A 55 -0.32 13.18 -2.01
CA HIS A 55 -0.81 13.07 -3.38
C HIS A 55 -2.24 13.63 -3.51
N PRO A 56 -2.48 14.90 -3.14
CA PRO A 56 -3.81 15.51 -3.23
C PRO A 56 -4.38 15.50 -4.66
N ALA A 57 -3.52 15.48 -5.69
CA ALA A 57 -3.92 15.35 -7.09
C ALA A 57 -4.47 13.96 -7.46
N VAL A 58 -4.11 12.92 -6.69
CA VAL A 58 -4.60 11.53 -6.88
C VAL A 58 -5.86 11.29 -6.06
N LYS A 59 -6.12 12.10 -5.02
CA LYS A 59 -7.29 12.00 -4.14
C LYS A 59 -8.63 12.03 -4.90
N ASP A 60 -8.70 12.84 -5.96
CA ASP A 60 -9.94 13.05 -6.72
C ASP A 60 -10.08 12.11 -7.92
N LYS A 61 -8.97 11.46 -8.31
CA LYS A 61 -8.95 10.51 -9.41
C LYS A 61 -9.17 9.10 -8.87
N GLN A 62 -10.38 8.86 -8.36
CA GLN A 62 -10.86 7.49 -8.16
C GLN A 62 -11.04 6.86 -9.55
N MET A 63 -9.96 6.25 -10.05
CA MET A 63 -9.98 5.38 -11.23
C MET A 63 -10.59 4.02 -10.89
#